data_AF-A0A917X9W1-F1
#
_entry.id   AF-A0A917X9W1-F1
#
_cell.length_a   1.000
_cell.length_b   1.000
_cell.length_c   1.000
_cell.angle_alpha   90.00
_cell.angle_beta   90.00
_cell.angle_gamma   90.00
#
_symmetry.space_group_name_H-M   'P 1'
#
loop_
_entity.id
_entity.type
_entity.pdbx_description
1 polymer ?
#
loop_
_entity_poly.entity_id
_entity_poly.type
_entity_poly.pdbx_seq_one_letter_code
_entity_poly.pdbx_strand_id
1 'polypeptide(L)'
;MALVASATSAAILAGTVGGALATASPAAAANSTPVFRLDTDNGATTANYLAFLSQIRANVDYEAQDVDNTVSGTTDLIDHTNPNALGYTEAVIMTEEGHSVRLRFRTSDMYLVGWFDSNGHYHYVGPSDQARIAVPDRPNSQQLSAGADYGTLERLGGVDRTTMEYNRIQTEAHAMSLWKASSTQAMAAAVVYFAQFIAEASRFRGIQDTIAQEGFGPTGDESYADTTRLDARLVEQETDWGQLSDRLRQVQLTGSDQTPVPLTGWVRDGFGRIAELTLSLARDYARVMMLANGYPGYQKRRHLTDADTIVVAADGSGDYGTVQAAIDAVPSDGIQYTVLIEPGTYHEFITVPANTANLMIKGDTGDASTVVITGDRAHGTLRPDGTPYGTEGSAVATFKASGLTVADVTIQNTFDPKAHPEIDAFSTQAVAVAAEGDRQTFSQDRIISSQDTVLAKSPVPTAQNRQYFVGSYIEGNIDFIFGNATAVFDRCNLAMRNWPGGTVLAPNTDKSKKYGILITKSTIYTNGVPANTMFLGRPWHNTADAWPQAVVRDTVVHQGIDPGRPWTDMTPDYAWTQARFKEYHNSYPDTDRTSSSPSGPQMSDTDAADYTAQKYLAGTDGWAPVF
;
A
#
# COMPACT_ATOMS: atom_id res chain seq x y z
N MET A 1 16.61 -69.87 -3.25
CA MET A 1 15.58 -69.49 -2.26
C MET A 1 14.85 -68.28 -2.83
N ALA A 2 13.88 -68.35 -3.75
CA ALA A 2 12.70 -69.21 -3.96
C ALA A 2 11.55 -68.98 -2.95
N LEU A 3 10.34 -68.77 -3.50
CA LEU A 3 8.97 -68.49 -2.97
C LEU A 3 8.56 -67.01 -3.14
N VAL A 4 7.65 -66.56 -4.03
CA VAL A 4 6.42 -67.04 -4.73
C VAL A 4 5.13 -67.10 -3.88
N ALA A 5 4.06 -66.51 -4.46
CA ALA A 5 2.60 -66.52 -4.18
C ALA A 5 2.09 -65.46 -3.17
N SER A 6 1.26 -64.44 -3.48
CA SER A 6 0.00 -64.26 -4.26
C SER A 6 -1.28 -64.73 -3.54
N ALA A 7 -2.19 -63.79 -3.20
CA ALA A 7 -3.66 -63.92 -3.16
C ALA A 7 -4.29 -62.62 -2.58
N THR A 8 -4.93 -61.77 -3.40
CA THR A 8 -6.40 -61.59 -3.61
C THR A 8 -7.24 -61.10 -2.42
N SER A 9 -7.81 -59.90 -2.61
CA SER A 9 -9.20 -59.45 -2.36
C SER A 9 -9.95 -59.90 -1.10
N ALA A 10 -10.43 -58.93 -0.30
CA ALA A 10 -11.85 -58.59 -0.18
C ALA A 10 -12.09 -57.55 0.93
N ALA A 11 -13.04 -56.67 0.65
CA ALA A 11 -13.44 -55.52 1.41
C ALA A 11 -14.28 -55.84 2.67
N ILE A 12 -14.61 -54.77 3.41
CA ILE A 12 -15.96 -54.40 3.89
C ILE A 12 -16.07 -54.14 5.41
N LEU A 13 -16.69 -52.98 5.70
CA LEU A 13 -17.47 -52.55 6.88
C LEU A 13 -16.82 -51.86 8.09
N ALA A 14 -16.98 -50.53 8.10
CA ALA A 14 -17.84 -49.73 8.98
C ALA A 14 -17.53 -49.52 10.48
N GLY A 15 -17.59 -48.23 10.85
CA GLY A 15 -17.94 -47.69 12.17
C GLY A 15 -16.78 -47.74 13.17
N THR A 16 -16.47 -46.74 13.98
CA THR A 16 -17.24 -45.59 14.50
C THR A 16 -16.23 -44.72 15.26
N VAL A 17 -16.42 -43.40 15.21
CA VAL A 17 -16.18 -42.38 16.27
C VAL A 17 -14.90 -42.50 17.13
N GLY A 18 -14.01 -41.51 16.96
CA GLY A 18 -13.26 -40.89 18.07
C GLY A 18 -11.73 -41.01 18.04
N GLY A 19 -11.05 -39.86 17.86
CA GLY A 19 -9.78 -39.60 18.52
C GLY A 19 -8.55 -39.29 17.66
N ALA A 20 -8.04 -38.07 17.85
CA ALA A 20 -6.66 -37.60 17.74
C ALA A 20 -6.02 -37.39 16.34
N LEU A 21 -5.80 -36.10 16.05
CA LEU A 21 -4.62 -35.51 15.40
C LEU A 21 -3.62 -36.51 14.79
N ALA A 22 -3.71 -36.67 13.48
CA ALA A 22 -2.59 -37.10 12.66
C ALA A 22 -2.56 -36.24 11.39
N THR A 23 -1.43 -35.58 11.21
CA THR A 23 -1.01 -34.78 10.07
C THR A 23 -1.34 -35.47 8.74
N ALA A 24 -2.15 -34.83 7.89
CA ALA A 24 -2.34 -35.23 6.50
C ALA A 24 -1.67 -34.22 5.56
N SER A 25 -0.90 -34.75 4.62
CA SER A 25 -0.07 -34.05 3.64
C SER A 25 -0.86 -33.09 2.72
N PRO A 26 -0.20 -32.10 2.06
CA PRO A 26 -0.85 -30.98 1.35
C PRO A 26 -1.59 -31.31 0.04
N ALA A 27 -2.01 -32.55 -0.22
CA ALA A 27 -2.47 -32.99 -1.55
C ALA A 27 -3.90 -33.54 -1.62
N ALA A 28 -4.77 -33.31 -0.62
CA ALA A 28 -6.12 -33.89 -0.59
C ALA A 28 -7.27 -32.96 -0.15
N ALA A 29 -7.15 -31.64 -0.30
CA ALA A 29 -8.13 -30.67 0.23
C ALA A 29 -8.78 -29.76 -0.83
N ALA A 30 -9.04 -30.24 -2.05
CA ALA A 30 -9.62 -29.43 -3.14
C ALA A 30 -11.04 -29.84 -3.57
N ASN A 31 -11.71 -30.78 -2.89
CA ASN A 31 -13.01 -31.29 -3.37
C ASN A 31 -14.02 -31.65 -2.26
N SER A 32 -13.90 -31.03 -1.09
CA SER A 32 -14.96 -31.12 -0.07
C SER A 32 -16.00 -30.03 -0.31
N THR A 33 -17.29 -30.38 -0.20
CA THR A 33 -18.39 -29.40 -0.20
C THR A 33 -18.17 -28.40 0.94
N PRO A 34 -18.08 -27.08 0.68
CA PRO A 34 -17.95 -26.05 1.70
C PRO A 34 -19.10 -26.12 2.69
N VAL A 35 -18.77 -26.08 3.97
CA VAL A 35 -19.74 -26.15 5.06
C VAL A 35 -19.58 -24.94 5.98
N PHE A 36 -20.62 -24.12 6.08
CA PHE A 36 -20.70 -23.07 7.09
C PHE A 36 -21.46 -23.59 8.31
N ARG A 37 -20.85 -23.47 9.50
CA ARG A 37 -21.36 -24.05 10.74
C ARG A 37 -21.77 -22.97 11.74
N LEU A 38 -23.07 -22.91 12.03
CA LEU A 38 -23.63 -21.98 13.02
C LEU A 38 -23.45 -22.49 14.47
N ASP A 39 -23.17 -23.78 14.66
CA ASP A 39 -23.01 -24.46 15.96
C ASP A 39 -21.65 -24.23 16.68
N THR A 40 -20.75 -23.41 16.12
CA THR A 40 -19.38 -23.21 16.65
C THR A 40 -19.23 -21.92 17.47
N ASP A 41 -19.73 -21.93 18.72
CA ASP A 41 -19.70 -20.80 19.67
C ASP A 41 -18.32 -20.54 20.32
N ASN A 42 -17.30 -20.14 19.56
CA ASN A 42 -15.97 -19.84 20.14
C ASN A 42 -15.33 -18.52 19.64
N GLY A 43 -16.13 -17.51 19.25
CA GLY A 43 -15.61 -16.19 18.88
C GLY A 43 -14.76 -16.16 17.60
N ALA A 44 -14.87 -17.19 16.75
CA ALA A 44 -14.16 -17.34 15.47
C ALA A 44 -15.11 -17.30 14.24
N THR A 45 -16.34 -16.82 14.42
CA THR A 45 -17.43 -16.82 13.43
C THR A 45 -17.07 -16.06 12.15
N THR A 46 -16.38 -14.92 12.25
CA THR A 46 -15.83 -14.19 11.09
C THR A 46 -14.85 -15.04 10.27
N ALA A 47 -13.87 -15.67 10.93
CA ALA A 47 -12.85 -16.46 10.25
C ALA A 47 -13.46 -17.70 9.57
N ASN A 48 -14.44 -18.34 10.22
CA ASN A 48 -15.18 -19.47 9.66
C ASN A 48 -15.99 -19.09 8.42
N TYR A 49 -16.65 -17.94 8.44
CA TYR A 49 -17.43 -17.45 7.30
C TYR A 49 -16.52 -17.07 6.12
N LEU A 50 -15.40 -16.39 6.38
CA LEU A 50 -14.40 -16.07 5.36
C LEU A 50 -13.78 -17.32 4.74
N ALA A 51 -13.45 -18.33 5.57
CA ALA A 51 -12.94 -19.62 5.09
C ALA A 51 -13.95 -20.36 4.23
N PHE A 52 -15.23 -20.36 4.63
CA PHE A 52 -16.33 -20.93 3.86
C PHE A 52 -16.45 -20.32 2.45
N LEU A 53 -16.49 -18.98 2.35
CA LEU A 53 -16.56 -18.31 1.06
C LEU A 53 -15.29 -18.51 0.22
N SER A 54 -14.12 -18.60 0.86
CA SER A 54 -12.87 -18.91 0.18
C SER A 54 -12.88 -20.30 -0.46
N GLN A 55 -13.47 -21.29 0.22
CA GLN A 55 -13.59 -22.65 -0.30
C GLN A 55 -14.58 -22.71 -1.48
N ILE A 56 -15.66 -21.93 -1.44
CA ILE A 56 -16.60 -21.81 -2.56
C ILE A 56 -15.90 -21.26 -3.80
N ARG A 57 -15.11 -20.18 -3.66
CA ARG A 57 -14.31 -19.63 -4.76
C ARG A 57 -13.35 -20.67 -5.34
N ALA A 58 -12.62 -21.37 -4.48
CA ALA A 58 -11.70 -22.42 -4.91
C ALA A 58 -12.40 -23.53 -5.72
N ASN A 59 -13.63 -23.92 -5.35
CA ASN A 59 -14.41 -24.90 -6.10
C ASN A 59 -14.86 -24.38 -7.46
N VAL A 60 -15.25 -23.11 -7.56
CA VAL A 60 -15.60 -22.47 -8.84
C VAL A 60 -14.38 -22.40 -9.76
N ASP A 61 -13.22 -22.01 -9.23
CA ASP A 61 -11.97 -21.91 -9.99
C ASP A 61 -11.44 -23.28 -10.45
N TYR A 62 -11.62 -24.33 -9.64
CA TYR A 62 -11.21 -25.70 -10.00
C TYR A 62 -12.05 -26.28 -11.15
N GLU A 63 -13.37 -26.10 -11.12
CA GLU A 63 -14.29 -26.55 -12.20
C GLU A 63 -14.09 -25.75 -13.50
N ALA A 64 -13.52 -24.54 -13.42
CA ALA A 64 -13.22 -23.70 -14.58
C ALA A 64 -11.93 -24.08 -15.33
N GLN A 65 -11.12 -25.02 -14.82
CA GLN A 65 -9.83 -25.41 -15.42
C GLN A 65 -9.95 -26.20 -16.73
N ASP A 66 -11.16 -26.69 -17.09
CA ASP A 66 -11.43 -27.47 -18.31
C ASP A 66 -12.26 -26.73 -19.38
N VAL A 67 -12.47 -25.41 -19.20
CA VAL A 67 -13.26 -24.59 -20.15
C VAL A 67 -12.38 -23.48 -20.74
N ASP A 68 -12.35 -23.40 -22.07
CA ASP A 68 -11.62 -22.39 -22.84
C ASP A 68 -12.05 -20.97 -22.42
N ASN A 69 -11.18 -20.29 -21.67
CA ASN A 69 -11.41 -18.95 -21.11
C ASN A 69 -10.93 -17.84 -22.05
N THR A 70 -11.12 -17.99 -23.37
CA THR A 70 -10.91 -16.90 -24.32
C THR A 70 -12.12 -15.96 -24.35
N VAL A 71 -11.90 -14.66 -24.06
CA VAL A 71 -12.89 -13.62 -24.36
C VAL A 71 -12.70 -13.18 -25.81
N SER A 72 -13.36 -13.87 -26.73
CA SER A 72 -13.38 -13.50 -28.15
C SER A 72 -14.44 -12.43 -28.44
N GLY A 73 -14.10 -11.54 -29.38
CA GLY A 73 -14.89 -10.39 -29.80
C GLY A 73 -16.36 -10.72 -30.09
N THR A 74 -17.19 -9.80 -29.65
CA THR A 74 -18.64 -9.74 -29.83
C THR A 74 -19.10 -10.15 -31.23
N THR A 75 -19.89 -11.23 -31.31
CA THR A 75 -21.14 -11.26 -32.09
C THR A 75 -22.12 -12.36 -31.68
N ASP A 76 -21.74 -13.37 -30.90
CA ASP A 76 -22.70 -14.41 -30.49
C ASP A 76 -22.98 -14.37 -28.99
N LEU A 77 -24.27 -14.28 -28.68
CA LEU A 77 -24.90 -14.15 -27.38
C LEU A 77 -24.31 -15.14 -26.36
N ILE A 78 -24.10 -14.70 -25.12
CA ILE A 78 -24.19 -15.61 -23.98
C ILE A 78 -25.56 -16.24 -24.08
N ASP A 79 -25.60 -17.52 -24.42
CA ASP A 79 -26.86 -18.26 -24.44
C ASP A 79 -27.25 -18.57 -22.99
N HIS A 80 -27.98 -17.63 -22.38
CA HIS A 80 -28.61 -17.78 -21.06
C HIS A 80 -29.65 -18.93 -21.02
N THR A 81 -29.84 -19.65 -22.13
CA THR A 81 -30.81 -20.72 -22.34
C THR A 81 -30.19 -22.07 -22.70
N ASN A 82 -28.85 -22.23 -22.65
CA ASN A 82 -28.19 -23.53 -22.88
C ASN A 82 -27.74 -24.24 -21.58
N PRO A 83 -28.59 -25.09 -21.00
CA PRO A 83 -28.34 -25.82 -19.75
C PRO A 83 -27.34 -27.00 -19.87
N ASN A 84 -26.75 -27.25 -21.05
CA ASN A 84 -25.87 -28.40 -21.27
C ASN A 84 -24.36 -28.11 -21.15
N ALA A 85 -23.95 -26.89 -20.78
CA ALA A 85 -22.55 -26.47 -20.84
C ALA A 85 -21.83 -26.27 -19.48
N LEU A 86 -22.50 -26.31 -18.33
CA LEU A 86 -21.98 -25.66 -17.12
C LEU A 86 -22.12 -26.52 -15.86
N GLY A 87 -21.00 -26.74 -15.15
CA GLY A 87 -20.94 -27.45 -13.88
C GLY A 87 -21.68 -26.74 -12.74
N TYR A 88 -21.76 -27.41 -11.59
CA TYR A 88 -22.41 -26.89 -10.38
C TYR A 88 -21.45 -26.98 -9.19
N THR A 89 -21.51 -25.98 -8.32
CA THR A 89 -20.90 -26.05 -6.99
C THR A 89 -21.99 -26.09 -5.93
N GLU A 90 -21.74 -26.80 -4.83
CA GLU A 90 -22.67 -26.92 -3.71
C GLU A 90 -22.08 -26.22 -2.48
N ALA A 91 -22.95 -25.68 -1.63
CA ALA A 91 -22.57 -25.19 -0.31
C ALA A 91 -23.57 -25.68 0.73
N VAL A 92 -23.10 -25.96 1.95
CA VAL A 92 -23.94 -26.45 3.04
C VAL A 92 -23.96 -25.45 4.19
N ILE A 93 -25.16 -25.11 4.66
CA ILE A 93 -25.37 -24.38 5.91
C ILE A 93 -25.78 -25.40 6.98
N MET A 94 -24.97 -25.54 8.02
CA MET A 94 -25.26 -26.36 9.19
C MET A 94 -25.83 -25.46 10.30
N THR A 95 -27.05 -25.77 10.71
CA THR A 95 -27.81 -25.03 11.70
C THR A 95 -27.35 -25.38 13.12
N GLU A 96 -27.67 -24.55 14.12
CA GLU A 96 -27.34 -24.83 15.52
C GLU A 96 -28.00 -26.13 16.03
N GLU A 97 -29.22 -26.40 15.54
CA GLU A 97 -29.97 -27.63 15.83
C GLU A 97 -29.41 -28.89 15.11
N GLY A 98 -28.31 -28.75 14.37
CA GLY A 98 -27.66 -29.85 13.65
C GLY A 98 -28.35 -30.23 12.33
N HIS A 99 -29.26 -29.40 11.83
CA HIS A 99 -29.84 -29.56 10.51
C HIS A 99 -28.88 -29.06 9.43
N SER A 100 -29.06 -29.52 8.19
CA SER A 100 -28.19 -29.15 7.08
C SER A 100 -29.01 -28.77 5.86
N VAL A 101 -28.80 -27.56 5.35
CA VAL A 101 -29.37 -27.09 4.08
C VAL A 101 -28.29 -27.12 3.04
N ARG A 102 -28.54 -27.83 1.95
CA ARG A 102 -27.61 -27.89 0.81
C ARG A 102 -28.14 -27.02 -0.32
N LEU A 103 -27.36 -26.01 -0.67
CA LEU A 103 -27.61 -25.04 -1.73
C LEU A 103 -26.77 -25.39 -2.95
N ARG A 104 -27.32 -25.20 -4.15
CA ARG A 104 -26.63 -25.46 -5.41
C ARG A 104 -26.53 -24.19 -6.23
N PHE A 105 -25.31 -23.88 -6.68
CA PHE A 105 -25.00 -22.72 -7.49
C PHE A 105 -24.47 -23.15 -8.85
N ARG A 106 -24.82 -22.39 -9.88
CA ARG A 106 -24.22 -22.54 -11.21
C ARG A 106 -22.82 -21.93 -11.19
N THR A 107 -21.79 -22.64 -11.64
CA THR A 107 -20.40 -22.17 -11.54
C THR A 107 -20.10 -20.94 -12.42
N SER A 108 -20.78 -20.78 -13.55
CA SER A 108 -20.52 -19.69 -14.51
C SER A 108 -20.80 -18.30 -13.97
N ASP A 109 -21.78 -18.17 -13.07
CA ASP A 109 -22.30 -16.88 -12.63
C ASP A 109 -22.78 -16.93 -11.19
N MET A 110 -22.44 -18.00 -10.45
CA MET A 110 -22.80 -18.23 -9.05
C MET A 110 -24.30 -18.05 -8.75
N TYR A 111 -25.18 -18.25 -9.73
CA TYR A 111 -26.63 -18.13 -9.53
C TYR A 111 -27.15 -19.31 -8.69
N LEU A 112 -27.96 -19.01 -7.66
CA LEU A 112 -28.57 -20.04 -6.81
C LEU A 112 -29.67 -20.77 -7.59
N VAL A 113 -29.37 -21.97 -8.07
CA VAL A 113 -30.28 -22.76 -8.92
C VAL A 113 -31.23 -23.64 -8.12
N GLY A 114 -30.98 -23.87 -6.83
CA GLY A 114 -31.88 -24.67 -6.00
C GLY A 114 -31.27 -25.16 -4.69
N TRP A 115 -32.06 -25.93 -3.94
CA TRP A 115 -31.68 -26.46 -2.63
C TRP A 115 -32.35 -27.80 -2.31
N PHE A 116 -31.90 -28.46 -1.25
CA PHE A 116 -32.50 -29.69 -0.72
C PHE A 116 -33.21 -29.46 0.62
N ASP A 117 -34.41 -30.01 0.77
CA ASP A 117 -35.19 -29.96 2.02
C ASP A 117 -34.92 -31.16 2.95
N SER A 118 -35.61 -31.21 4.10
CA SER A 118 -35.48 -32.21 5.15
C SER A 118 -35.78 -33.64 4.70
N ASN A 119 -36.57 -33.79 3.63
CA ASN A 119 -36.94 -35.08 3.06
C ASN A 119 -36.03 -35.47 1.90
N GLY A 120 -35.03 -34.64 1.58
CA GLY A 120 -34.14 -34.83 0.44
C GLY A 120 -34.79 -34.49 -0.90
N HIS A 121 -35.92 -33.76 -0.91
CA HIS A 121 -36.51 -33.24 -2.13
C HIS A 121 -35.72 -32.03 -2.62
N TYR A 122 -35.55 -31.95 -3.93
CA TYR A 122 -34.84 -30.85 -4.57
C TYR A 122 -35.83 -29.78 -5.03
N HIS A 123 -35.59 -28.55 -4.62
CA HIS A 123 -36.36 -27.38 -5.01
C HIS A 123 -35.54 -26.56 -5.99
N TYR A 124 -36.08 -26.27 -7.17
CA TYR A 124 -35.40 -25.53 -8.24
C TYR A 124 -35.89 -24.08 -8.33
N VAL A 125 -34.96 -23.16 -8.58
CA VAL A 125 -35.20 -21.71 -8.76
C VAL A 125 -34.92 -21.35 -10.22
N GLY A 126 -35.99 -21.05 -10.98
CA GLY A 126 -35.88 -20.69 -12.39
C GLY A 126 -37.05 -21.19 -13.25
N PRO A 127 -36.97 -21.06 -14.58
CA PRO A 127 -38.04 -21.43 -15.50
C PRO A 127 -38.22 -22.96 -15.60
N SER A 128 -39.45 -23.40 -15.88
CA SER A 128 -39.86 -24.82 -15.76
C SER A 128 -39.16 -25.77 -16.73
N ASP A 129 -38.64 -25.25 -17.84
CA ASP A 129 -37.90 -25.98 -18.86
C ASP A 129 -36.47 -26.36 -18.42
N GLN A 130 -35.87 -25.60 -17.48
CA GLN A 130 -34.57 -25.92 -16.88
C GLN A 130 -34.65 -26.93 -15.72
N ALA A 131 -35.85 -27.22 -15.22
CA ALA A 131 -36.07 -28.18 -14.13
C ALA A 131 -35.63 -29.62 -14.46
N ARG A 132 -35.59 -30.00 -15.75
CA ARG A 132 -35.14 -31.32 -16.22
C ARG A 132 -33.62 -31.53 -16.14
N ILE A 133 -32.85 -30.46 -15.96
CA ILE A 133 -31.40 -30.47 -16.14
C ILE A 133 -30.66 -30.25 -14.80
N ALA A 134 -31.36 -29.68 -13.82
CA ALA A 134 -30.82 -29.52 -12.47
C ALA A 134 -30.59 -30.86 -11.74
N VAL A 135 -31.33 -31.94 -12.07
CA VAL A 135 -31.10 -33.28 -11.48
C VAL A 135 -31.58 -34.39 -12.44
N PRO A 136 -30.69 -35.18 -13.07
CA PRO A 136 -31.10 -36.25 -14.00
C PRO A 136 -31.86 -37.44 -13.41
N ASP A 137 -31.87 -37.64 -12.08
CA ASP A 137 -32.18 -38.97 -11.51
C ASP A 137 -33.15 -39.02 -10.29
N ARG A 138 -33.97 -38.01 -10.00
CA ARG A 138 -34.88 -38.08 -8.81
C ARG A 138 -36.31 -37.60 -9.06
N PRO A 139 -37.34 -38.43 -8.76
CA PRO A 139 -38.74 -38.19 -9.13
C PRO A 139 -39.50 -37.15 -8.27
N ASN A 140 -38.87 -36.52 -7.27
CA ASN A 140 -39.52 -35.59 -6.34
C ASN A 140 -38.87 -34.19 -6.37
N SER A 141 -38.91 -33.50 -7.50
CA SER A 141 -38.53 -32.09 -7.61
C SER A 141 -39.74 -31.16 -7.57
N GLN A 142 -39.63 -30.04 -6.88
CA GLN A 142 -40.65 -28.99 -6.83
C GLN A 142 -40.09 -27.68 -7.37
N GLN A 143 -40.86 -26.98 -8.19
CA GLN A 143 -40.47 -25.69 -8.74
C GLN A 143 -40.95 -24.56 -7.83
N LEU A 144 -40.03 -23.71 -7.39
CA LEU A 144 -40.41 -22.41 -6.87
C LEU A 144 -40.72 -21.51 -8.07
N SER A 145 -41.99 -21.42 -8.45
CA SER A 145 -42.47 -20.69 -9.63
C SER A 145 -42.57 -19.19 -9.35
N ALA A 146 -41.40 -18.56 -9.24
CA ALA A 146 -41.21 -17.13 -9.45
C ALA A 146 -40.17 -17.00 -10.57
N GLY A 147 -40.30 -15.97 -11.42
CA GLY A 147 -39.38 -15.72 -12.52
C GLY A 147 -37.90 -15.81 -12.13
N ALA A 148 -37.03 -16.01 -13.12
CA ALA A 148 -35.61 -16.31 -12.95
C ALA A 148 -34.74 -15.14 -12.48
N ASP A 149 -35.34 -14.04 -12.02
CA ASP A 149 -34.67 -12.82 -11.62
C ASP A 149 -34.91 -12.50 -10.13
N TYR A 150 -33.88 -11.98 -9.45
CA TYR A 150 -33.94 -11.68 -8.02
C TYR A 150 -35.02 -10.66 -7.67
N GLY A 151 -35.36 -9.71 -8.57
CA GLY A 151 -36.44 -8.74 -8.35
C GLY A 151 -37.83 -9.37 -8.28
N THR A 152 -38.06 -10.48 -8.98
CA THR A 152 -39.30 -11.26 -8.84
C THR A 152 -39.33 -12.03 -7.52
N LEU A 153 -38.19 -12.55 -7.06
CA LEU A 153 -38.08 -13.25 -5.78
C LEU A 153 -38.21 -12.30 -4.57
N GLU A 154 -37.67 -11.08 -4.65
CA GLU A 154 -37.87 -10.02 -3.65
C GLU A 154 -39.36 -9.73 -3.43
N ARG A 155 -40.10 -9.50 -4.53
CA ARG A 155 -41.55 -9.24 -4.48
C ARG A 155 -42.33 -10.43 -3.94
N LEU A 156 -41.96 -11.65 -4.32
CA LEU A 156 -42.62 -12.87 -3.84
C LEU A 156 -42.32 -13.13 -2.35
N GLY A 157 -41.09 -12.87 -1.91
CA GLY A 157 -40.66 -13.00 -0.52
C GLY A 157 -41.19 -11.88 0.37
N GLY A 158 -41.55 -10.73 -0.21
CA GLY A 158 -41.86 -9.52 0.55
C GLY A 158 -40.62 -8.97 1.28
N VAL A 159 -39.45 -9.10 0.66
CA VAL A 159 -38.16 -8.65 1.20
C VAL A 159 -37.51 -7.66 0.25
N ASP A 160 -36.72 -6.75 0.82
CA ASP A 160 -35.89 -5.80 0.08
C ASP A 160 -34.44 -6.03 0.50
N ARG A 161 -33.59 -6.35 -0.49
CA ARG A 161 -32.18 -6.69 -0.29
C ARG A 161 -31.40 -5.61 0.46
N THR A 162 -31.77 -4.34 0.30
CA THR A 162 -31.15 -3.21 1.01
C THR A 162 -31.47 -3.15 2.50
N THR A 163 -32.46 -3.91 2.95
CA THR A 163 -32.95 -3.89 4.35
C THR A 163 -32.78 -5.21 5.07
N MET A 164 -32.25 -6.24 4.40
CA MET A 164 -32.04 -7.56 4.98
C MET A 164 -30.97 -7.51 6.06
N GLU A 165 -31.17 -8.28 7.13
CA GLU A 165 -30.30 -8.32 8.28
C GLU A 165 -29.45 -9.59 8.27
N TYR A 166 -28.13 -9.43 8.37
CA TYR A 166 -27.16 -10.50 8.35
C TYR A 166 -26.59 -10.73 9.74
N ASN A 167 -27.04 -11.80 10.38
CA ASN A 167 -26.50 -12.29 11.65
C ASN A 167 -26.83 -13.78 11.80
N ARG A 168 -26.35 -14.38 12.90
CA ARG A 168 -26.57 -15.81 13.21
C ARG A 168 -28.06 -16.19 13.23
N ILE A 169 -28.91 -15.38 13.89
CA ILE A 169 -30.34 -15.64 14.06
C ILE A 169 -31.06 -15.65 12.71
N GLN A 170 -30.81 -14.66 11.86
CA GLN A 170 -31.45 -14.56 10.54
C GLN A 170 -30.95 -15.67 9.61
N THR A 171 -29.65 -15.99 9.66
CA THR A 171 -29.07 -17.09 8.88
C THR A 171 -29.72 -18.43 9.24
N GLU A 172 -29.88 -18.70 10.55
CA GLU A 172 -30.57 -19.89 11.06
C GLU A 172 -32.03 -19.94 10.59
N ALA A 173 -32.77 -18.83 10.72
CA ALA A 173 -34.18 -18.75 10.33
C ALA A 173 -34.40 -19.00 8.83
N HIS A 174 -33.55 -18.42 7.97
CA HIS A 174 -33.62 -18.63 6.52
C HIS A 174 -33.19 -20.04 6.12
N ALA A 175 -32.15 -20.60 6.75
CA ALA A 175 -31.77 -21.99 6.55
C ALA A 175 -32.94 -22.93 6.90
N MET A 176 -33.56 -22.75 8.07
CA MET A 176 -34.69 -23.56 8.50
C MET A 176 -35.92 -23.41 7.59
N SER A 177 -36.13 -22.23 7.01
CA SER A 177 -37.21 -21.99 6.03
C SER A 177 -37.04 -22.86 4.78
N LEU A 178 -35.82 -22.98 4.26
CA LEU A 178 -35.48 -23.86 3.13
C LEU A 178 -35.50 -25.34 3.53
N TRP A 179 -34.95 -25.68 4.70
CA TRP A 179 -34.91 -27.06 5.20
C TRP A 179 -36.31 -27.65 5.38
N LYS A 180 -37.26 -26.90 5.95
CA LYS A 180 -38.65 -27.36 6.14
C LYS A 180 -39.51 -27.27 4.88
N ALA A 181 -38.99 -26.66 3.80
CA ALA A 181 -39.77 -26.25 2.64
C ALA A 181 -41.06 -25.50 3.05
N SER A 182 -40.91 -24.44 3.86
CA SER A 182 -42.01 -23.86 4.65
C SER A 182 -43.17 -23.31 3.82
N SER A 183 -43.11 -22.05 3.38
CA SER A 183 -44.10 -21.43 2.48
C SER A 183 -43.38 -20.84 1.28
N THR A 184 -44.06 -20.72 0.14
CA THR A 184 -43.50 -20.12 -1.08
C THR A 184 -42.87 -18.75 -0.82
N GLN A 185 -43.52 -17.92 0.00
CA GLN A 185 -43.00 -16.62 0.41
C GLN A 185 -41.73 -16.74 1.27
N ALA A 186 -41.73 -17.60 2.30
CA ALA A 186 -40.56 -17.78 3.18
C ALA A 186 -39.36 -18.39 2.43
N MET A 187 -39.62 -19.31 1.50
CA MET A 187 -38.59 -19.89 0.65
C MET A 187 -38.02 -18.85 -0.33
N ALA A 188 -38.86 -18.02 -0.94
CA ALA A 188 -38.40 -16.92 -1.81
C ALA A 188 -37.51 -15.93 -1.04
N ALA A 189 -37.91 -15.52 0.17
CA ALA A 189 -37.11 -14.66 1.03
C ALA A 189 -35.76 -15.28 1.38
N ALA A 190 -35.72 -16.58 1.70
CA ALA A 190 -34.48 -17.28 2.02
C ALA A 190 -33.56 -17.46 0.80
N VAL A 191 -34.11 -17.65 -0.41
CA VAL A 191 -33.31 -17.68 -1.65
C VAL A 191 -32.64 -16.33 -1.89
N VAL A 192 -33.38 -15.22 -1.72
CA VAL A 192 -32.81 -13.86 -1.82
C VAL A 192 -31.74 -13.60 -0.76
N TYR A 193 -31.94 -14.09 0.47
CA TYR A 193 -30.95 -14.02 1.54
C TYR A 193 -29.64 -14.72 1.15
N PHE A 194 -29.73 -15.98 0.70
CA PHE A 194 -28.54 -16.76 0.37
C PHE A 194 -27.87 -16.37 -0.95
N ALA A 195 -28.58 -15.66 -1.84
CA ALA A 195 -27.94 -14.96 -2.95
C ALA A 195 -26.93 -13.94 -2.41
N GLN A 196 -27.37 -12.97 -1.61
CA GLN A 196 -26.48 -11.99 -0.99
C GLN A 196 -25.40 -12.61 -0.08
N PHE A 197 -25.83 -13.50 0.81
CA PHE A 197 -24.97 -14.12 1.83
C PHE A 197 -23.87 -15.03 1.27
N ILE A 198 -24.03 -15.57 0.06
CA ILE A 198 -23.08 -16.52 -0.52
C ILE A 198 -22.64 -16.05 -1.89
N ALA A 199 -23.57 -15.97 -2.83
CA ALA A 199 -23.25 -15.73 -4.23
C ALA A 199 -22.64 -14.35 -4.45
N GLU A 200 -23.20 -13.33 -3.82
CA GLU A 200 -22.76 -11.93 -3.95
C GLU A 200 -21.55 -11.67 -3.03
N ALA A 201 -21.59 -12.12 -1.78
CA ALA A 201 -20.44 -12.08 -0.87
C ALA A 201 -19.20 -12.81 -1.44
N SER A 202 -19.36 -13.88 -2.21
CA SER A 202 -18.24 -14.55 -2.89
C SER A 202 -17.61 -13.68 -3.98
N ARG A 203 -18.37 -12.78 -4.61
CA ARG A 203 -17.93 -11.90 -5.73
C ARG A 203 -17.50 -10.51 -5.27
N PHE A 204 -18.14 -9.97 -4.23
CA PHE A 204 -17.98 -8.60 -3.79
C PHE A 204 -17.43 -8.53 -2.39
N ARG A 205 -16.14 -8.16 -2.27
CA ARG A 205 -15.44 -8.08 -0.99
C ARG A 205 -16.10 -7.09 -0.02
N GLY A 206 -16.71 -6.01 -0.51
CA GLY A 206 -17.48 -5.08 0.33
C GLY A 206 -18.65 -5.76 1.05
N ILE A 207 -19.44 -6.57 0.33
CA ILE A 207 -20.52 -7.38 0.90
C ILE A 207 -19.95 -8.44 1.83
N GLN A 208 -18.93 -9.17 1.39
CA GLN A 208 -18.24 -10.19 2.18
C GLN A 208 -17.81 -9.67 3.55
N ASP A 209 -17.04 -8.59 3.55
CA ASP A 209 -16.39 -8.08 4.76
C ASP A 209 -17.43 -7.46 5.69
N THR A 210 -18.46 -6.80 5.15
CA THR A 210 -19.55 -6.25 5.96
C THR A 210 -20.30 -7.37 6.68
N ILE A 211 -20.70 -8.43 5.96
CA ILE A 211 -21.34 -9.58 6.58
C ILE A 211 -20.39 -10.24 7.59
N ALA A 212 -19.12 -10.48 7.21
CA ALA A 212 -18.16 -11.19 8.05
C ALA A 212 -17.80 -10.45 9.35
N GLN A 213 -17.55 -9.15 9.27
CA GLN A 213 -17.04 -8.33 10.37
C GLN A 213 -18.17 -7.74 11.22
N GLU A 214 -19.25 -7.27 10.59
CA GLU A 214 -20.33 -6.60 11.32
C GLU A 214 -21.43 -7.61 11.69
N GLY A 215 -21.68 -8.61 10.83
CA GLY A 215 -22.70 -9.63 11.08
C GLY A 215 -22.21 -10.82 11.93
N PHE A 216 -20.89 -11.05 11.99
CA PHE A 216 -20.28 -12.20 12.69
C PHE A 216 -19.00 -11.86 13.49
N GLY A 217 -18.69 -10.57 13.71
CA GLY A 217 -17.49 -10.08 14.37
C GLY A 217 -17.38 -10.31 15.87
N PRO A 218 -16.19 -10.08 16.48
CA PRO A 218 -15.95 -10.27 17.90
C PRO A 218 -16.35 -9.02 18.71
N THR A 219 -17.64 -8.70 18.81
CA THR A 219 -18.14 -7.81 19.87
C THR A 219 -18.66 -8.68 21.02
N GLY A 220 -17.83 -8.82 22.05
CA GLY A 220 -18.01 -9.73 23.18
C GLY A 220 -19.13 -9.34 24.16
N ASP A 221 -20.37 -9.30 23.70
CA ASP A 221 -21.56 -9.27 24.54
C ASP A 221 -22.71 -10.01 23.84
N GLU A 222 -23.07 -11.20 24.35
CA GLU A 222 -24.20 -12.01 23.85
C GLU A 222 -25.56 -11.27 23.92
N SER A 223 -25.62 -10.07 24.51
CA SER A 223 -26.82 -9.26 24.66
C SER A 223 -27.17 -8.34 23.48
N TYR A 224 -26.35 -8.28 22.43
CA TYR A 224 -26.66 -7.57 21.19
C TYR A 224 -26.52 -8.51 19.98
N ALA A 225 -27.67 -8.97 19.46
CA ALA A 225 -27.75 -9.47 18.10
C ALA A 225 -27.48 -8.29 17.15
N ASP A 226 -26.22 -8.01 16.84
CA ASP A 226 -25.83 -6.92 15.94
C ASP A 226 -26.44 -7.18 14.54
N THR A 227 -27.55 -6.50 14.28
CA THR A 227 -28.25 -6.53 12.99
C THR A 227 -27.43 -5.77 11.96
N THR A 228 -26.72 -6.49 11.10
CA THR A 228 -26.00 -5.85 10.00
C THR A 228 -26.90 -5.73 8.78
N ARG A 229 -27.10 -4.52 8.29
CA ARG A 229 -27.73 -4.28 6.99
C ARG A 229 -26.68 -3.82 6.01
N LEU A 230 -26.73 -4.34 4.79
CA LEU A 230 -25.85 -3.86 3.72
C LEU A 230 -26.29 -2.45 3.32
N ASP A 231 -25.33 -1.55 3.10
CA ASP A 231 -25.62 -0.23 2.53
C ASP A 231 -26.34 -0.43 1.19
N ALA A 232 -27.46 0.27 0.98
CA ALA A 232 -28.24 0.18 -0.25
C ALA A 232 -27.38 0.41 -1.51
N ARG A 233 -26.34 1.25 -1.39
CA ARG A 233 -25.41 1.54 -2.48
C ARG A 233 -24.48 0.36 -2.80
N LEU A 234 -24.15 -0.49 -1.83
CA LEU A 234 -23.40 -1.73 -2.06
C LEU A 234 -24.27 -2.76 -2.80
N VAL A 235 -25.56 -2.81 -2.47
CA VAL A 235 -26.55 -3.68 -3.12
C VAL A 235 -26.85 -3.20 -4.55
N GLU A 236 -26.85 -1.89 -4.81
CA GLU A 236 -27.08 -1.32 -6.14
C GLU A 236 -25.94 -1.60 -7.14
N GLN A 237 -24.69 -1.74 -6.68
CA GLN A 237 -23.52 -2.03 -7.53
C GLN A 237 -23.63 -3.34 -8.32
N GLU A 238 -24.46 -4.27 -7.87
CA GLU A 238 -24.73 -5.52 -8.56
C GLU A 238 -25.43 -5.35 -9.90
N THR A 239 -26.12 -4.22 -10.09
CA THR A 239 -26.89 -3.95 -11.30
C THR A 239 -26.06 -3.29 -12.41
N ASP A 240 -24.83 -2.87 -12.09
CA ASP A 240 -23.98 -2.09 -12.99
C ASP A 240 -23.10 -2.91 -13.93
N TRP A 241 -23.11 -4.26 -13.87
CA TRP A 241 -22.32 -5.12 -14.76
C TRP A 241 -22.56 -4.86 -16.26
N GLY A 242 -23.77 -4.44 -16.64
CA GLY A 242 -24.08 -4.03 -18.01
C GLY A 242 -23.30 -2.78 -18.42
N GLN A 243 -23.35 -1.73 -17.60
CA GLN A 243 -22.59 -0.48 -17.82
C GLN A 243 -21.08 -0.72 -17.78
N LEU A 244 -20.65 -1.62 -16.89
CA LEU A 244 -19.27 -2.05 -16.71
C LEU A 244 -18.71 -2.73 -17.96
N SER A 245 -19.47 -3.68 -18.50
CA SER A 245 -19.12 -4.45 -19.69
C SER A 245 -19.11 -3.57 -20.95
N ASP A 246 -20.05 -2.63 -21.05
CA ASP A 246 -20.11 -1.70 -22.16
C ASP A 246 -18.95 -0.69 -22.15
N ARG A 247 -18.51 -0.24 -20.96
CA ARG A 247 -17.34 0.64 -20.83
C ARG A 247 -16.03 -0.08 -21.15
N LEU A 248 -15.84 -1.32 -20.67
CA LEU A 248 -14.71 -2.18 -21.05
C LEU A 248 -14.63 -2.38 -22.57
N ARG A 249 -15.77 -2.69 -23.18
CA ARG A 249 -15.89 -2.83 -24.64
C ARG A 249 -15.53 -1.53 -25.36
N GLN A 250 -15.98 -0.38 -24.87
CA GLN A 250 -15.66 0.92 -25.47
C GLN A 250 -14.16 1.23 -25.41
N VAL A 251 -13.50 0.98 -24.28
CA VAL A 251 -12.05 1.13 -24.13
C VAL A 251 -11.31 0.21 -25.11
N GLN A 252 -11.73 -1.06 -25.21
CA GLN A 252 -11.13 -2.04 -26.09
C GLN A 252 -11.29 -1.70 -27.58
N LEU A 253 -12.43 -1.10 -27.96
CA LEU A 253 -12.71 -0.73 -29.35
C LEU A 253 -12.11 0.62 -29.77
N THR A 254 -12.00 1.57 -28.84
CA THR A 254 -11.67 2.97 -29.17
C THR A 254 -10.33 3.43 -28.62
N GLY A 255 -9.72 2.70 -27.69
CA GLY A 255 -8.51 3.12 -26.98
C GLY A 255 -8.70 4.36 -26.10
N SER A 256 -9.93 4.81 -25.88
CA SER A 256 -10.26 5.99 -25.08
C SER A 256 -10.92 5.61 -23.76
N ASP A 257 -10.48 6.23 -22.67
CA ASP A 257 -11.03 6.10 -21.31
C ASP A 257 -12.09 7.17 -20.98
N GLN A 258 -12.34 8.10 -21.91
CA GLN A 258 -13.25 9.22 -21.75
C GLN A 258 -14.70 8.73 -21.91
N THR A 259 -15.38 8.51 -20.79
CA THR A 259 -16.84 8.33 -20.77
C THR A 259 -17.48 9.42 -19.91
N PRO A 260 -18.63 9.98 -20.32
CA PRO A 260 -19.25 11.10 -19.64
C PRO A 260 -19.92 10.73 -18.30
N VAL A 261 -19.97 9.45 -17.94
CA VAL A 261 -20.60 8.96 -16.72
C VAL A 261 -19.54 8.27 -15.84
N PRO A 262 -19.10 8.90 -14.74
CA PRO A 262 -18.26 8.25 -13.74
C PRO A 262 -18.98 7.05 -13.12
N LEU A 263 -18.25 5.96 -12.85
CA LEU A 263 -18.77 4.86 -12.03
C LEU A 263 -18.32 5.09 -10.58
N THR A 264 -19.05 4.53 -9.61
CA THR A 264 -18.66 4.60 -8.19
C THR A 264 -18.26 3.21 -7.70
N GLY A 265 -17.01 3.07 -7.25
CA GLY A 265 -16.48 1.90 -6.55
C GLY A 265 -16.32 2.18 -5.05
N TRP A 266 -15.99 1.15 -4.26
CA TRP A 266 -15.69 1.32 -2.83
C TRP A 266 -14.43 0.55 -2.45
N VAL A 267 -13.66 1.12 -1.51
CA VAL A 267 -12.47 0.49 -0.90
C VAL A 267 -12.55 0.64 0.62
N ARG A 268 -11.82 -0.18 1.39
CA ARG A 268 -11.60 0.12 2.80
C ARG A 268 -10.41 1.06 2.94
N ASP A 269 -10.59 2.15 3.68
CA ASP A 269 -9.49 3.04 4.04
C ASP A 269 -8.55 2.39 5.07
N GLY A 270 -7.44 3.05 5.39
CA GLY A 270 -6.47 2.56 6.39
C GLY A 270 -7.03 2.42 7.82
N PHE A 271 -8.28 2.82 8.06
CA PHE A 271 -9.01 2.66 9.32
C PHE A 271 -10.09 1.57 9.23
N GLY A 272 -10.14 0.84 8.11
CA GLY A 272 -11.11 -0.21 7.88
C GLY A 272 -12.52 0.31 7.56
N ARG A 273 -12.71 1.57 7.21
CA ARG A 273 -14.03 2.12 6.86
C ARG A 273 -14.26 2.04 5.36
N ILE A 274 -15.51 1.84 4.95
CA ILE A 274 -15.90 1.87 3.54
C ILE A 274 -15.78 3.32 3.03
N ALA A 275 -14.95 3.51 2.00
CA ALA A 275 -14.68 4.79 1.36
C ALA A 275 -15.09 4.74 -0.11
N GLU A 276 -15.80 5.79 -0.55
CA GLU A 276 -16.27 5.94 -1.92
C GLU A 276 -15.12 6.31 -2.85
N LEU A 277 -15.01 5.62 -3.98
CA LEU A 277 -14.06 5.93 -5.04
C LEU A 277 -14.81 6.21 -6.33
N THR A 278 -14.68 7.42 -6.87
CA THR A 278 -15.17 7.73 -8.22
C THR A 278 -14.22 7.13 -9.25
N LEU A 279 -14.66 6.08 -9.93
CA LEU A 279 -13.99 5.41 -11.04
C LEU A 279 -14.19 6.25 -12.30
N SER A 280 -13.38 7.30 -12.41
CA SER A 280 -13.40 8.23 -13.53
C SER A 280 -12.62 7.72 -14.75
N LEU A 281 -11.66 6.81 -14.53
CA LEU A 281 -10.79 6.25 -15.56
C LEU A 281 -10.85 4.72 -15.58
N ALA A 282 -10.66 4.12 -16.75
CA ALA A 282 -10.61 2.66 -16.91
C ALA A 282 -9.53 1.99 -16.03
N ARG A 283 -8.46 2.73 -15.70
CA ARG A 283 -7.40 2.34 -14.77
C ARG A 283 -7.90 2.14 -13.33
N ASP A 284 -8.75 3.04 -12.83
CA ASP A 284 -9.31 2.92 -11.47
C ASP A 284 -10.23 1.70 -11.37
N TYR A 285 -10.93 1.42 -12.46
CA TYR A 285 -11.77 0.24 -12.58
C TYR A 285 -10.95 -1.07 -12.68
N ALA A 286 -9.86 -1.09 -13.45
CA ALA A 286 -8.93 -2.22 -13.49
C ALA A 286 -8.29 -2.48 -12.11
N ARG A 287 -7.96 -1.42 -11.35
CA ARG A 287 -7.51 -1.52 -9.96
C ARG A 287 -8.55 -2.22 -9.07
N VAL A 288 -9.83 -1.84 -9.15
CA VAL A 288 -10.92 -2.50 -8.40
C VAL A 288 -11.11 -3.97 -8.81
N MET A 289 -11.08 -4.28 -10.11
CA MET A 289 -11.23 -5.66 -10.61
C MET A 289 -10.05 -6.56 -10.24
N MET A 290 -8.83 -6.02 -10.21
CA MET A 290 -7.64 -6.76 -9.77
C MET A 290 -7.63 -6.98 -8.25
N LEU A 291 -8.17 -6.04 -7.46
CA LEU A 291 -8.41 -6.22 -6.02
C LEU A 291 -9.55 -7.22 -5.74
N ALA A 292 -10.55 -7.31 -6.61
CA ALA A 292 -11.70 -8.21 -6.48
C ALA A 292 -11.38 -9.67 -6.83
N ASN A 293 -10.60 -9.93 -7.89
CA ASN A 293 -10.50 -11.28 -8.45
C ASN A 293 -9.31 -12.14 -8.01
N GLY A 294 -8.34 -11.62 -7.24
CA GLY A 294 -7.27 -12.44 -6.65
C GLY A 294 -6.63 -13.46 -7.62
N TYR A 295 -6.46 -13.09 -8.89
CA TYR A 295 -6.14 -14.05 -9.96
C TYR A 295 -4.78 -14.74 -9.69
N PRO A 296 -4.76 -16.06 -9.46
CA PRO A 296 -3.53 -16.82 -9.33
C PRO A 296 -3.02 -17.14 -10.74
N GLY A 297 -2.31 -16.21 -11.37
CA GLY A 297 -1.66 -16.52 -12.65
C GLY A 297 -1.32 -15.36 -13.58
N TYR A 298 -1.74 -14.13 -13.30
CA TYR A 298 -1.35 -13.01 -14.15
C TYR A 298 0.03 -12.48 -13.74
N GLN A 299 0.99 -12.61 -14.66
CA GLN A 299 2.31 -12.01 -14.56
C GLN A 299 2.15 -10.50 -14.31
N LYS A 300 2.78 -10.02 -13.22
CA LYS A 300 3.21 -8.65 -12.86
C LYS A 300 2.79 -7.53 -13.85
N ARG A 301 2.22 -6.45 -13.28
CA ARG A 301 1.63 -5.17 -13.80
C ARG A 301 2.18 -4.52 -15.09
N ARG A 302 2.76 -5.24 -16.06
CA ARG A 302 3.46 -4.65 -17.20
C ARG A 302 2.57 -3.91 -18.23
N HIS A 303 1.25 -3.87 -18.04
CA HIS A 303 0.30 -3.42 -19.07
C HIS A 303 -0.60 -2.22 -18.68
N LEU A 304 -0.42 -1.59 -17.51
CA LEU A 304 -1.20 -0.40 -17.11
C LEU A 304 -0.36 0.85 -16.79
N THR A 305 0.96 0.69 -16.74
CA THR A 305 1.95 1.76 -16.66
C THR A 305 2.87 1.65 -17.87
N ASP A 306 3.60 2.73 -18.18
CA ASP A 306 4.61 2.68 -19.23
C ASP A 306 5.59 1.52 -18.98
N ALA A 307 6.13 0.93 -20.05
CA ALA A 307 6.96 -0.29 -19.96
C ALA A 307 8.25 -0.11 -19.13
N ASP A 308 8.59 1.14 -18.82
CA ASP A 308 9.72 1.60 -18.01
C ASP A 308 9.31 1.96 -16.56
N THR A 309 8.08 1.63 -16.14
CA THR A 309 7.60 1.82 -14.77
C THR A 309 7.51 0.49 -14.02
N ILE A 310 8.11 0.45 -12.83
CA ILE A 310 8.07 -0.67 -11.88
C ILE A 310 7.29 -0.20 -10.66
N VAL A 311 6.21 -0.90 -10.29
CA VAL A 311 5.37 -0.47 -9.17
C VAL A 311 5.63 -1.26 -7.89
N VAL A 312 5.69 -0.57 -6.76
CA VAL A 312 5.89 -1.13 -5.42
C VAL A 312 4.64 -0.94 -4.59
N ALA A 313 4.12 -2.01 -3.97
CA ALA A 313 2.98 -1.93 -3.06
C ALA A 313 3.13 -2.91 -1.91
N ALA A 314 3.04 -2.42 -0.68
CA ALA A 314 3.23 -3.24 0.53
C ALA A 314 2.15 -4.33 0.70
N ASP A 315 0.96 -4.12 0.13
CA ASP A 315 -0.16 -5.08 0.15
C ASP A 315 -0.03 -6.22 -0.86
N GLY A 316 1.07 -6.25 -1.62
CA GLY A 316 1.35 -7.27 -2.63
C GLY A 316 0.64 -7.04 -3.96
N SER A 317 -0.09 -5.93 -4.11
CA SER A 317 -0.72 -5.61 -5.38
C SER A 317 0.31 -5.17 -6.43
N GLY A 318 1.51 -4.73 -6.03
CA GLY A 318 2.65 -4.22 -6.81
C GLY A 318 3.40 -5.26 -7.67
N ASP A 319 4.34 -4.79 -8.52
CA ASP A 319 5.35 -5.68 -9.12
C ASP A 319 6.32 -6.23 -8.07
N TYR A 320 6.55 -5.45 -7.02
CA TYR A 320 7.36 -5.80 -5.85
C TYR A 320 6.66 -5.34 -4.56
N GLY A 321 6.88 -6.08 -3.48
CA GLY A 321 6.40 -5.72 -2.14
C GLY A 321 7.33 -4.76 -1.38
N THR A 322 8.56 -4.55 -1.88
CA THR A 322 9.62 -3.76 -1.24
C THR A 322 10.28 -2.84 -2.27
N VAL A 323 10.74 -1.66 -1.82
CA VAL A 323 11.40 -0.68 -2.68
C VAL A 323 12.77 -1.19 -3.11
N GLN A 324 13.52 -1.85 -2.23
CA GLN A 324 14.83 -2.40 -2.60
C GLN A 324 14.71 -3.44 -3.73
N ALA A 325 13.73 -4.34 -3.69
CA ALA A 325 13.59 -5.36 -4.73
C ALA A 325 13.21 -4.75 -6.09
N ALA A 326 12.47 -3.63 -6.09
CA ALA A 326 12.20 -2.89 -7.32
C ALA A 326 13.44 -2.16 -7.85
N ILE A 327 14.26 -1.56 -6.98
CA ILE A 327 15.54 -0.95 -7.36
C ILE A 327 16.47 -2.00 -7.98
N ASP A 328 16.57 -3.18 -7.37
CA ASP A 328 17.42 -4.29 -7.85
C ASP A 328 16.97 -4.84 -9.21
N ALA A 329 15.69 -4.62 -9.56
CA ALA A 329 15.11 -5.08 -10.81
C ALA A 329 15.30 -4.10 -11.97
N VAL A 330 15.75 -2.87 -11.72
CA VAL A 330 15.96 -1.85 -12.76
C VAL A 330 17.05 -2.31 -13.74
N PRO A 331 16.73 -2.51 -15.03
CA PRO A 331 17.72 -2.89 -16.03
C PRO A 331 18.80 -1.83 -16.22
N SER A 332 20.02 -2.27 -16.52
CA SER A 332 21.15 -1.39 -16.88
C SER A 332 21.29 -1.24 -18.39
N ASP A 333 20.23 -0.82 -19.08
CA ASP A 333 20.19 -0.65 -20.54
C ASP A 333 20.26 0.83 -21.00
N GLY A 334 20.30 1.76 -20.04
CA GLY A 334 20.41 3.20 -20.29
C GLY A 334 19.07 3.92 -20.47
N ILE A 335 17.95 3.19 -20.43
CA ILE A 335 16.59 3.77 -20.42
C ILE A 335 16.32 4.40 -19.04
N GLN A 336 15.52 5.47 -19.02
CA GLN A 336 15.04 6.03 -17.76
C GLN A 336 13.91 5.17 -17.21
N TYR A 337 14.08 4.64 -16.00
CA TYR A 337 13.05 3.86 -15.32
C TYR A 337 12.41 4.65 -14.19
N THR A 338 11.14 4.36 -13.90
CA THR A 338 10.43 4.90 -12.74
C THR A 338 10.09 3.77 -11.78
N VAL A 339 10.59 3.82 -10.55
CA VAL A 339 10.08 3.04 -9.42
C VAL A 339 8.98 3.86 -8.76
N LEU A 340 7.74 3.47 -9.01
CA LEU A 340 6.54 4.12 -8.48
C LEU A 340 6.10 3.40 -7.21
N ILE A 341 5.97 4.10 -6.09
CA ILE A 341 5.68 3.52 -4.78
C ILE A 341 4.27 3.92 -4.36
N GLU A 342 3.42 2.93 -4.11
CA GLU A 342 2.06 3.14 -3.62
C GLU A 342 2.05 3.50 -2.13
N PRO A 343 0.96 4.10 -1.61
CA PRO A 343 0.85 4.46 -0.21
C PRO A 343 1.14 3.30 0.75
N GLY A 344 1.93 3.57 1.77
CA GLY A 344 2.33 2.57 2.76
C GLY A 344 3.57 2.96 3.54
N THR A 345 3.85 2.17 4.58
CA THR A 345 5.08 2.28 5.38
C THR A 345 5.98 1.09 5.09
N TYR A 346 7.17 1.38 4.59
CA TYR A 346 8.19 0.43 4.14
C TYR A 346 9.35 0.44 5.14
N HIS A 347 9.42 -0.61 5.96
CA HIS A 347 10.46 -0.77 7.00
C HIS A 347 11.73 -1.42 6.41
N GLU A 348 12.56 -0.60 5.76
CA GLU A 348 13.69 -1.10 5.00
C GLU A 348 14.80 -0.07 4.86
N PHE A 349 16.02 -0.58 4.64
CA PHE A 349 17.21 0.21 4.34
C PHE A 349 17.54 0.01 2.86
N ILE A 350 17.45 1.08 2.08
CA ILE A 350 17.59 1.01 0.63
C ILE A 350 18.92 1.56 0.15
N THR A 351 19.45 0.99 -0.94
CA THR A 351 20.64 1.48 -1.63
C THR A 351 20.41 1.47 -3.13
N VAL A 352 20.54 2.63 -3.77
CA VAL A 352 20.65 2.74 -5.23
C VAL A 352 22.13 2.74 -5.59
N PRO A 353 22.64 1.70 -6.28
CA PRO A 353 24.06 1.58 -6.55
C PRO A 353 24.54 2.56 -7.63
N ALA A 354 25.84 2.82 -7.67
CA ALA A 354 26.43 3.88 -8.52
C ALA A 354 26.29 3.61 -10.03
N ASN A 355 26.13 2.35 -10.42
CA ASN A 355 25.97 1.91 -11.80
C ASN A 355 24.52 2.03 -12.31
N THR A 356 23.56 2.34 -11.45
CA THR A 356 22.19 2.65 -11.88
C THR A 356 22.18 4.02 -12.55
N ALA A 357 21.70 4.09 -13.79
CA ALA A 357 21.60 5.34 -14.54
C ALA A 357 20.12 5.74 -14.71
N ASN A 358 19.85 7.04 -14.68
CA ASN A 358 18.56 7.63 -15.06
C ASN A 358 17.34 7.04 -14.32
N LEU A 359 17.45 6.78 -13.01
CA LEU A 359 16.33 6.26 -12.21
C LEU A 359 15.51 7.42 -11.63
N MET A 360 14.19 7.27 -11.65
CA MET A 360 13.25 8.04 -10.85
C MET A 360 12.62 7.15 -9.78
N ILE A 361 12.62 7.59 -8.52
CA ILE A 361 11.88 6.96 -7.43
C ILE A 361 10.81 7.94 -6.99
N LYS A 362 9.53 7.53 -7.02
CA LYS A 362 8.41 8.45 -6.83
C LYS A 362 7.25 7.84 -6.05
N GLY A 363 6.63 8.60 -5.15
CA GLY A 363 5.30 8.24 -4.59
C GLY A 363 4.15 8.41 -5.62
N ASP A 364 3.15 7.53 -5.60
CA ASP A 364 2.05 7.51 -6.59
C ASP A 364 1.03 8.66 -6.43
N THR A 365 0.98 9.32 -5.28
CA THR A 365 -0.10 10.28 -4.95
C THR A 365 0.29 11.74 -5.16
N GLY A 366 1.58 12.06 -5.25
CA GLY A 366 2.09 13.43 -5.16
C GLY A 366 2.04 14.03 -3.73
N ASP A 367 1.63 13.26 -2.74
CA ASP A 367 1.72 13.62 -1.31
C ASP A 367 2.76 12.72 -0.64
N ALA A 368 3.92 13.31 -0.34
CA ALA A 368 5.04 12.65 0.29
C ALA A 368 4.72 12.01 1.65
N SER A 369 3.65 12.42 2.33
CA SER A 369 3.25 11.82 3.61
C SER A 369 2.61 10.42 3.47
N THR A 370 2.16 10.06 2.26
CA THR A 370 1.46 8.79 2.01
C THR A 370 2.40 7.61 1.81
N VAL A 371 3.67 7.86 1.47
CA VAL A 371 4.71 6.84 1.25
C VAL A 371 5.86 7.09 2.23
N VAL A 372 6.10 6.15 3.15
CA VAL A 372 7.11 6.30 4.21
C VAL A 372 8.13 5.18 4.14
N ILE A 373 9.38 5.49 3.80
CA ILE A 373 10.52 4.57 3.90
C ILE A 373 11.22 4.84 5.23
N THR A 374 11.27 3.84 6.11
CA THR A 374 11.66 4.04 7.50
C THR A 374 12.65 3.00 8.02
N GLY A 375 13.56 3.46 8.87
CA GLY A 375 14.48 2.63 9.64
C GLY A 375 14.96 3.36 10.90
N ASP A 376 15.77 2.73 11.73
CA ASP A 376 16.12 3.20 13.08
C ASP A 376 17.60 2.94 13.45
N ARG A 377 18.50 2.90 12.46
CA ARG A 377 19.94 2.69 12.71
C ARG A 377 20.64 4.00 13.06
N ALA A 378 21.58 3.94 13.98
CA ALA A 378 22.55 4.99 14.27
C ALA A 378 23.98 4.54 13.96
N HIS A 379 24.93 5.46 14.07
CA HIS A 379 26.36 5.21 13.97
C HIS A 379 26.78 4.02 14.84
N GLY A 380 26.38 4.04 16.11
CA GLY A 380 26.73 3.02 17.09
C GLY A 380 25.92 1.73 17.00
N THR A 381 24.89 1.66 16.15
CA THR A 381 24.17 0.40 15.94
C THR A 381 25.12 -0.64 15.38
N LEU A 382 25.10 -1.85 15.94
CA LEU A 382 26.01 -2.91 15.53
C LEU A 382 25.47 -3.67 14.32
N ARG A 383 26.37 -4.02 13.41
CA ARG A 383 26.18 -4.99 12.33
C ARG A 383 26.15 -6.41 12.91
N PRO A 384 25.71 -7.42 12.14
CA PRO A 384 25.76 -8.83 12.55
C PRO A 384 27.15 -9.34 12.94
N ASP A 385 28.22 -8.72 12.41
CA ASP A 385 29.62 -9.05 12.73
C ASP A 385 30.14 -8.37 14.01
N GLY A 386 29.30 -7.58 14.69
CA GLY A 386 29.63 -6.87 15.93
C GLY A 386 30.33 -5.53 15.72
N THR A 387 30.56 -5.08 14.48
CA THR A 387 31.13 -3.75 14.21
C THR A 387 30.04 -2.68 14.04
N PRO A 388 30.29 -1.40 14.37
CA PRO A 388 29.31 -0.35 14.17
C PRO A 388 28.94 -0.14 12.69
N TYR A 389 27.71 0.28 12.41
CA TYR A 389 27.32 0.75 11.08
C TYR A 389 28.13 1.97 10.66
N GLY A 390 28.47 2.84 11.61
CA GLY A 390 29.06 4.15 11.36
C GLY A 390 28.03 5.14 10.81
N THR A 391 28.35 6.43 10.81
CA THR A 391 27.40 7.50 10.44
C THR A 391 26.84 7.27 9.04
N GLU A 392 27.69 7.01 8.04
CA GLU A 392 27.24 6.74 6.67
C GLU A 392 26.41 5.45 6.58
N GLY A 393 26.81 4.39 7.29
CA GLY A 393 26.09 3.11 7.29
C GLY A 393 24.76 3.14 8.04
N SER A 394 24.46 4.22 8.77
CA SER A 394 23.19 4.42 9.46
C SER A 394 22.06 4.89 8.52
N ALA A 395 22.41 5.32 7.29
CA ALA A 395 21.46 5.86 6.31
C ALA A 395 20.31 4.89 6.00
N VAL A 396 19.07 5.37 6.14
CA VAL A 396 17.86 4.64 5.69
C VAL A 396 17.84 4.50 4.18
N ALA A 397 18.22 5.55 3.45
CA ALA A 397 18.37 5.51 2.01
C ALA A 397 19.73 6.04 1.56
N THR A 398 20.48 5.21 0.83
CA THR A 398 21.78 5.57 0.24
C THR A 398 21.67 5.65 -1.28
N PHE A 399 21.91 6.83 -1.85
CA PHE A 399 21.75 7.10 -3.28
C PHE A 399 23.10 7.39 -3.94
N LYS A 400 23.70 6.38 -4.57
CA LYS A 400 25.02 6.49 -5.22
C LYS A 400 24.93 6.80 -6.71
N ALA A 401 23.78 6.53 -7.33
CA ALA A 401 23.53 6.77 -8.74
C ALA A 401 23.56 8.25 -9.12
N SER A 402 24.21 8.55 -10.25
CA SER A 402 24.16 9.90 -10.83
C SER A 402 22.93 10.07 -11.72
N GLY A 403 22.37 11.28 -11.80
CA GLY A 403 21.15 11.55 -12.57
C GLY A 403 19.87 10.96 -11.95
N LEU A 404 19.91 10.61 -10.66
CA LEU A 404 18.76 10.11 -9.91
C LEU A 404 17.78 11.24 -9.58
N THR A 405 16.48 10.96 -9.70
CA THR A 405 15.44 11.79 -9.08
C THR A 405 14.69 10.99 -8.02
N VAL A 406 14.52 11.58 -6.84
CA VAL A 406 13.62 11.12 -5.78
C VAL A 406 12.56 12.19 -5.60
N ALA A 407 11.28 11.78 -5.55
CA ALA A 407 10.20 12.73 -5.39
C ALA A 407 9.00 12.15 -4.65
N ASP A 408 8.26 13.02 -3.97
CA ASP A 408 6.97 12.72 -3.36
C ASP A 408 7.02 11.52 -2.37
N VAL A 409 8.11 11.39 -1.60
CA VAL A 409 8.24 10.35 -0.56
C VAL A 409 8.71 10.91 0.79
N THR A 410 8.37 10.22 1.87
CA THR A 410 8.99 10.40 3.18
C THR A 410 10.12 9.39 3.35
N ILE A 411 11.32 9.86 3.68
CA ILE A 411 12.44 9.02 4.10
C ILE A 411 12.79 9.44 5.53
N GLN A 412 12.63 8.53 6.49
CA GLN A 412 12.84 8.86 7.89
C GLN A 412 13.73 7.86 8.61
N ASN A 413 14.60 8.38 9.47
CA ASN A 413 15.32 7.60 10.47
C ASN A 413 14.73 7.91 11.85
N THR A 414 14.12 6.90 12.47
CA THR A 414 13.38 7.02 13.74
C THR A 414 14.22 6.64 14.95
N PHE A 415 15.55 6.53 14.80
CA PHE A 415 16.44 6.23 15.92
C PHE A 415 16.21 7.19 17.09
N ASP A 416 15.94 6.63 18.28
CA ASP A 416 15.82 7.37 19.54
C ASP A 416 16.95 6.94 20.50
N PRO A 417 17.92 7.84 20.81
CA PRO A 417 18.97 7.55 21.78
C PRO A 417 18.44 7.09 23.15
N LYS A 418 17.23 7.52 23.56
CA LYS A 418 16.64 7.11 24.84
C LYS A 418 16.18 5.66 24.85
N ALA A 419 15.80 5.13 23.68
CA ALA A 419 15.44 3.73 23.50
C ALA A 419 16.69 2.81 23.42
N HIS A 420 17.87 3.41 23.19
CA HIS A 420 19.14 2.70 22.98
C HIS A 420 20.25 3.19 23.93
N PRO A 421 20.10 3.04 25.26
CA PRO A 421 21.09 3.48 26.24
C PRO A 421 22.44 2.74 26.14
N GLU A 422 22.49 1.62 25.42
CA GLU A 422 23.71 0.88 25.11
C GLU A 422 24.61 1.57 24.07
N ILE A 423 24.06 2.48 23.27
CA ILE A 423 24.82 3.24 22.28
C ILE A 423 25.45 4.46 22.96
N ASP A 424 26.75 4.61 22.79
CA ASP A 424 27.51 5.75 23.31
C ASP A 424 26.91 7.08 22.83
N ALA A 425 26.85 8.07 23.73
CA ALA A 425 26.21 9.35 23.47
C ALA A 425 26.80 10.11 22.28
N PHE A 426 28.07 9.84 21.91
CA PHE A 426 28.75 10.43 20.76
C PHE A 426 28.57 9.63 19.46
N SER A 427 27.86 8.50 19.51
CA SER A 427 27.61 7.57 18.41
C SER A 427 26.13 7.52 17.99
N THR A 428 25.42 8.64 18.18
CA THR A 428 23.96 8.77 18.02
C THR A 428 23.53 9.37 16.66
N GLN A 429 24.49 9.61 15.76
CA GLN A 429 24.22 10.07 14.39
C GLN A 429 23.34 9.06 13.66
N ALA A 430 22.24 9.52 13.04
CA ALA A 430 21.25 8.64 12.43
C ALA A 430 20.78 9.25 11.10
N VAL A 431 21.40 8.81 10.00
CA VAL A 431 21.16 9.40 8.69
C VAL A 431 19.83 8.91 8.12
N ALA A 432 19.02 9.81 7.57
CA ALA A 432 17.85 9.43 6.78
C ALA A 432 18.25 9.25 5.31
N VAL A 433 18.93 10.24 4.73
CA VAL A 433 19.38 10.23 3.33
C VAL A 433 20.89 10.45 3.24
N ALA A 434 21.57 9.53 2.56
CA ALA A 434 22.93 9.71 2.07
C ALA A 434 22.91 9.91 0.55
N ALA A 435 23.11 11.15 0.10
CA ALA A 435 23.20 11.51 -1.30
C ALA A 435 24.67 11.52 -1.72
N GLU A 436 25.05 10.66 -2.67
CA GLU A 436 26.45 10.45 -3.08
C GLU A 436 26.70 10.68 -4.58
N GLY A 437 25.65 10.68 -5.40
CA GLY A 437 25.75 10.82 -6.86
C GLY A 437 25.89 12.28 -7.32
N ASP A 438 26.28 12.47 -8.58
CA ASP A 438 26.21 13.77 -9.26
C ASP A 438 24.86 13.91 -9.98
N ARG A 439 24.37 15.14 -10.15
CA ARG A 439 23.07 15.44 -10.76
C ARG A 439 21.88 14.77 -10.06
N GLN A 440 21.88 14.72 -8.73
CA GLN A 440 20.76 14.16 -7.98
C GLN A 440 19.72 15.23 -7.66
N THR A 441 18.44 14.90 -7.83
CA THR A 441 17.30 15.77 -7.50
C THR A 441 16.42 15.09 -6.45
N PHE A 442 16.09 15.81 -5.39
CA PHE A 442 15.15 15.43 -4.34
C PHE A 442 14.05 16.49 -4.31
N SER A 443 12.83 16.13 -4.68
CA SER A 443 11.78 17.10 -4.98
C SER A 443 10.51 16.79 -4.21
N GLN A 444 10.04 17.76 -3.41
CA GLN A 444 8.82 17.63 -2.61
C GLN A 444 8.86 16.45 -1.62
N ASP A 445 10.05 16.06 -1.18
CA ASP A 445 10.24 14.96 -0.23
C ASP A 445 10.08 15.43 1.23
N ARG A 446 9.90 14.46 2.13
CA ARG A 446 10.02 14.67 3.59
C ARG A 446 11.20 13.86 4.10
N ILE A 447 12.27 14.52 4.55
CA ILE A 447 13.48 13.86 5.04
C ILE A 447 13.64 14.14 6.54
N ILE A 448 13.49 13.10 7.37
CA ILE A 448 13.26 13.28 8.81
C ILE A 448 14.24 12.43 9.62
N SER A 449 14.99 13.06 10.53
CA SER A 449 15.74 12.34 11.56
C SER A 449 16.00 13.26 12.77
N SER A 450 16.94 12.89 13.63
CA SER A 450 17.52 13.75 14.67
C SER A 450 18.90 14.27 14.22
N GLN A 451 19.99 13.64 14.66
CA GLN A 451 21.35 14.08 14.33
C GLN A 451 21.77 13.54 12.96
N ASP A 452 22.42 14.37 12.15
CA ASP A 452 22.99 14.00 10.84
C ASP A 452 21.92 13.53 9.82
N THR A 453 20.79 14.24 9.70
CA THR A 453 19.64 13.80 8.87
C THR A 453 19.98 13.59 7.38
N VAL A 454 20.68 14.53 6.75
CA VAL A 454 21.06 14.51 5.32
C VAL A 454 22.57 14.57 5.17
N LEU A 455 23.16 13.47 4.69
CA LEU A 455 24.55 13.42 4.26
C LEU A 455 24.65 13.79 2.77
N ALA A 456 25.01 15.04 2.50
CA ALA A 456 25.32 15.55 1.17
C ALA A 456 26.79 15.29 0.82
N LYS A 457 27.07 14.15 0.18
CA LYS A 457 28.42 13.61 0.01
C LYS A 457 28.89 13.59 -1.44
N SER A 458 30.14 13.96 -1.61
CA SER A 458 30.97 13.65 -2.78
C SER A 458 31.97 12.57 -2.36
N PRO A 459 31.85 11.32 -2.86
CA PRO A 459 32.75 10.22 -2.51
C PRO A 459 34.22 10.53 -2.78
N VAL A 460 34.49 11.33 -3.82
CA VAL A 460 35.81 11.91 -4.08
C VAL A 460 35.81 13.34 -3.55
N PRO A 461 36.64 13.69 -2.55
CA PRO A 461 36.59 15.00 -1.89
C PRO A 461 36.72 16.20 -2.84
N THR A 462 37.54 16.08 -3.88
CA THR A 462 37.78 17.13 -4.88
C THR A 462 36.77 17.13 -6.03
N ALA A 463 35.94 16.10 -6.17
CA ALA A 463 34.92 16.04 -7.20
C ALA A 463 33.72 16.96 -6.87
N GLN A 464 33.10 17.46 -7.93
CA GLN A 464 31.90 18.30 -7.85
C GLN A 464 30.66 17.46 -8.11
N ASN A 465 30.25 16.66 -7.11
CA ASN A 465 28.95 16.01 -7.12
C ASN A 465 27.88 17.04 -6.73
N ARG A 466 26.94 17.30 -7.65
CA ARG A 466 25.90 18.31 -7.49
C ARG A 466 24.57 17.67 -7.10
N GLN A 467 23.93 18.24 -6.07
CA GLN A 467 22.72 17.68 -5.46
C GLN A 467 21.71 18.82 -5.23
N TYR A 468 20.47 18.63 -5.66
CA TYR A 468 19.41 19.63 -5.59
C TYR A 468 18.22 19.12 -4.79
N PHE A 469 17.96 19.75 -3.64
CA PHE A 469 16.80 19.51 -2.80
C PHE A 469 15.85 20.69 -2.99
N VAL A 470 14.62 20.45 -3.46
CA VAL A 470 13.69 21.52 -3.83
C VAL A 470 12.28 21.27 -3.31
N GLY A 471 11.70 22.27 -2.65
CA GLY A 471 10.34 22.17 -2.10
C GLY A 471 10.19 21.20 -0.92
N SER A 472 11.27 20.53 -0.52
CA SER A 472 11.24 19.46 0.48
C SER A 472 11.09 19.99 1.91
N TYR A 473 10.50 19.16 2.76
CA TYR A 473 10.54 19.29 4.21
C TYR A 473 11.73 18.50 4.76
N ILE A 474 12.58 19.13 5.57
CA ILE A 474 13.74 18.48 6.18
C ILE A 474 13.76 18.79 7.67
N GLU A 475 13.89 17.76 8.50
CA GLU A 475 13.81 17.88 9.95
C GLU A 475 14.96 17.19 10.65
N GLY A 476 15.62 17.90 11.59
CA GLY A 476 16.71 17.36 12.41
C GLY A 476 17.11 18.29 13.57
N ASN A 477 18.17 17.96 14.33
CA ASN A 477 18.64 18.76 15.47
C ASN A 477 20.10 19.25 15.36
N ILE A 478 21.06 18.33 15.29
CA ILE A 478 22.50 18.59 15.25
C ILE A 478 22.99 18.22 13.86
N ASP A 479 23.70 19.16 13.22
CA ASP A 479 24.42 18.96 11.97
C ASP A 479 23.54 18.33 10.88
N PHE A 480 22.24 18.64 10.88
CA PHE A 480 21.29 17.77 10.20
C PHE A 480 21.38 17.86 8.67
N ILE A 481 22.07 18.87 8.13
CA ILE A 481 22.56 18.91 6.75
C ILE A 481 24.09 19.02 6.81
N PHE A 482 24.79 17.98 6.38
CA PHE A 482 26.25 17.90 6.51
C PHE A 482 26.91 17.22 5.30
N GLY A 483 28.22 17.38 5.18
CA GLY A 483 29.02 16.75 4.13
C GLY A 483 29.72 17.73 3.19
N ASN A 484 30.30 17.17 2.13
CA ASN A 484 31.24 17.86 1.25
C ASN A 484 30.69 18.09 -0.16
N ALA A 485 29.50 17.61 -0.52
CA ALA A 485 28.96 17.82 -1.87
C ALA A 485 28.73 19.30 -2.21
N THR A 486 28.50 19.57 -3.50
CA THR A 486 27.92 20.85 -3.92
C THR A 486 26.40 20.71 -3.89
N ALA A 487 25.80 21.05 -2.75
CA ALA A 487 24.39 20.82 -2.49
C ALA A 487 23.59 22.13 -2.41
N VAL A 488 22.40 22.15 -2.98
CA VAL A 488 21.49 23.29 -2.95
C VAL A 488 20.15 22.85 -2.36
N PHE A 489 19.71 23.56 -1.33
CA PHE A 489 18.40 23.43 -0.70
C PHE A 489 17.59 24.69 -1.04
N ASP A 490 16.62 24.56 -1.93
CA ASP A 490 15.87 25.67 -2.53
C ASP A 490 14.38 25.54 -2.24
N ARG A 491 13.76 26.60 -1.72
CA ARG A 491 12.32 26.57 -1.38
C ARG A 491 11.97 25.45 -0.38
N CYS A 492 12.90 25.08 0.50
CA CYS A 492 12.69 24.03 1.49
C CYS A 492 12.12 24.57 2.80
N ASN A 493 11.44 23.70 3.54
CA ASN A 493 11.04 23.93 4.93
C ASN A 493 11.98 23.15 5.84
N LEU A 494 12.85 23.86 6.57
CA LEU A 494 13.88 23.30 7.43
C LEU A 494 13.45 23.41 8.90
N ALA A 495 12.97 22.30 9.46
CA ALA A 495 12.41 22.22 10.80
C ALA A 495 13.47 21.73 11.81
N MET A 496 13.86 22.60 12.74
CA MET A 496 14.79 22.23 13.80
C MET A 496 14.03 21.62 15.00
N ARG A 497 14.38 20.39 15.35
CA ARG A 497 13.89 19.67 16.54
C ARG A 497 14.46 20.30 17.82
N ASN A 498 13.76 20.05 18.94
CA ASN A 498 14.12 20.68 20.20
C ASN A 498 15.48 20.23 20.76
N TRP A 499 16.52 21.04 20.55
CA TRP A 499 17.87 20.74 20.99
C TRP A 499 18.73 21.99 21.16
N PRO A 500 18.70 22.68 22.32
CA PRO A 500 19.57 23.84 22.55
C PRO A 500 21.04 23.56 22.19
N GLY A 501 21.61 24.39 21.33
CA GLY A 501 22.93 24.22 20.74
C GLY A 501 22.96 23.51 19.38
N GLY A 502 21.81 23.08 18.86
CA GLY A 502 21.70 22.40 17.57
C GLY A 502 22.00 23.32 16.38
N THR A 503 22.30 22.69 15.25
CA THR A 503 22.90 23.30 14.07
C THR A 503 22.21 22.80 12.80
N VAL A 504 21.90 23.71 11.87
CA VAL A 504 21.37 23.30 10.55
C VAL A 504 22.47 22.67 9.71
N LEU A 505 23.62 23.33 9.61
CA LEU A 505 24.68 22.99 8.67
C LEU A 505 25.97 22.53 9.35
N ALA A 506 26.59 21.49 8.78
CA ALA A 506 27.96 21.09 9.11
C ALA A 506 28.76 20.67 7.86
N PRO A 507 29.10 21.62 6.97
CA PRO A 507 29.84 21.30 5.75
C PRO A 507 31.29 20.95 6.06
N ASN A 508 31.86 20.00 5.30
CA ASN A 508 33.31 19.69 5.27
C ASN A 508 33.88 19.84 3.86
N THR A 509 33.45 20.89 3.15
CA THR A 509 33.83 21.16 1.76
C THR A 509 35.35 21.18 1.58
N ASP A 510 35.85 20.45 0.59
CA ASP A 510 37.27 20.50 0.22
C ASP A 510 37.69 21.91 -0.23
N LYS A 511 38.89 22.36 0.16
CA LYS A 511 39.43 23.69 -0.15
C LYS A 511 39.55 23.99 -1.64
N SER A 512 39.70 22.97 -2.48
CA SER A 512 39.74 23.12 -3.94
C SER A 512 38.38 23.45 -4.55
N LYS A 513 37.27 23.16 -3.84
CA LYS A 513 35.92 23.41 -4.33
C LYS A 513 35.46 24.82 -4.01
N LYS A 514 34.95 25.52 -5.02
CA LYS A 514 34.33 26.85 -4.86
C LYS A 514 33.02 26.76 -4.06
N TYR A 515 32.21 25.74 -4.34
CA TYR A 515 30.87 25.59 -3.80
C TYR A 515 30.75 24.40 -2.84
N GLY A 516 30.23 24.69 -1.65
CA GLY A 516 29.79 23.69 -0.66
C GLY A 516 28.27 23.61 -0.63
N ILE A 517 27.67 23.99 0.49
CA ILE A 517 26.22 23.90 0.70
C ILE A 517 25.56 25.28 0.56
N LEU A 518 24.44 25.36 -0.15
CA LEU A 518 23.60 26.56 -0.29
C LEU A 518 22.20 26.27 0.21
N ILE A 519 21.70 27.10 1.14
CA ILE A 519 20.27 27.22 1.45
C ILE A 519 19.78 28.52 0.81
N THR A 520 18.73 28.43 0.00
CA THR A 520 18.17 29.59 -0.71
C THR A 520 16.65 29.57 -0.69
N LYS A 521 16.00 30.75 -0.60
CA LYS A 521 14.53 30.89 -0.70
C LYS A 521 13.74 29.96 0.24
N SER A 522 14.34 29.57 1.35
CA SER A 522 13.81 28.55 2.25
C SER A 522 13.25 29.19 3.52
N THR A 523 12.66 28.37 4.38
CA THR A 523 12.24 28.76 5.72
C THR A 523 12.94 27.87 6.75
N ILE A 524 13.64 28.48 7.70
CA ILE A 524 14.24 27.81 8.86
C ILE A 524 13.42 28.16 10.09
N TYR A 525 12.89 27.16 10.78
CA TYR A 525 12.09 27.35 11.99
C TYR A 525 12.33 26.24 13.01
N THR A 526 11.86 26.46 14.24
CA THR A 526 12.06 25.52 15.35
C THR A 526 10.72 25.03 15.88
N ASN A 527 10.70 23.78 16.35
CA ASN A 527 9.54 23.18 17.03
C ASN A 527 9.82 23.13 18.54
N GLY A 528 9.35 24.14 19.28
CA GLY A 528 9.35 24.13 20.75
C GLY A 528 10.70 24.40 21.42
N VAL A 529 11.60 25.13 20.75
CA VAL A 529 12.90 25.55 21.30
C VAL A 529 12.80 27.00 21.83
N PRO A 530 13.48 27.34 22.94
CA PRO A 530 13.65 28.74 23.34
C PRO A 530 14.29 29.59 22.24
N ALA A 531 14.00 30.88 22.24
CA ALA A 531 14.60 31.77 21.27
C ALA A 531 16.13 31.81 21.41
N ASN A 532 16.85 32.00 20.30
CA ASN A 532 18.30 32.26 20.26
C ASN A 532 19.21 31.14 20.80
N THR A 533 18.77 29.88 20.82
CA THR A 533 19.59 28.76 21.32
C THR A 533 20.15 27.85 20.22
N MET A 534 19.83 28.10 18.95
CA MET A 534 20.25 27.29 17.80
C MET A 534 21.16 28.09 16.87
N PHE A 535 21.80 27.42 15.92
CA PHE A 535 22.70 28.03 14.95
C PHE A 535 22.41 27.58 13.52
N LEU A 536 22.73 28.45 12.54
CA LEU A 536 22.75 28.11 11.12
C LEU A 536 23.78 27.02 10.82
N GLY A 537 24.89 26.96 11.54
CA GLY A 537 25.85 25.88 11.36
C GLY A 537 27.18 26.06 12.06
N ARG A 538 28.04 25.07 11.84
CA ARG A 538 29.40 24.98 12.37
C ARG A 538 30.36 24.29 11.38
N PRO A 539 31.67 24.60 11.39
CA PRO A 539 32.59 24.10 10.38
C PRO A 539 33.08 22.68 10.69
N TRP A 540 32.64 21.69 9.89
CA TRP A 540 33.12 20.32 10.06
C TRP A 540 34.48 20.12 9.42
N HIS A 541 35.52 20.02 10.24
CA HIS A 541 36.90 19.87 9.78
C HIS A 541 37.43 18.46 10.08
N ASN A 542 36.87 17.46 9.39
CA ASN A 542 37.27 16.04 9.55
C ASN A 542 38.54 15.64 8.79
N THR A 543 39.04 16.50 7.90
CA THR A 543 40.28 16.27 7.14
C THR A 543 41.10 17.55 7.10
N ALA A 544 42.41 17.45 6.85
CA ALA A 544 43.30 18.61 6.76
C ALA A 544 43.02 19.53 5.56
N ASP A 545 42.32 19.02 4.54
CA ASP A 545 41.97 19.75 3.32
C ASP A 545 40.55 20.33 3.35
N ALA A 546 39.80 20.11 4.43
CA ALA A 546 38.49 20.70 4.61
C ALA A 546 38.60 22.22 4.79
N TRP A 547 37.96 22.99 3.93
CA TRP A 547 37.69 24.41 4.14
C TRP A 547 36.17 24.65 3.99
N PRO A 548 35.41 24.38 5.08
CA PRO A 548 33.95 24.40 5.10
C PRO A 548 33.34 25.62 4.43
N GLN A 549 32.34 25.40 3.57
CA GLN A 549 31.63 26.46 2.86
C GLN A 549 30.14 26.25 2.99
N ALA A 550 29.45 27.30 3.44
CA ALA A 550 28.01 27.37 3.49
C ALA A 550 27.52 28.77 3.13
N VAL A 551 26.40 28.84 2.43
CA VAL A 551 25.68 30.09 2.16
C VAL A 551 24.22 29.93 2.54
N VAL A 552 23.66 30.88 3.29
CA VAL A 552 22.21 30.98 3.54
C VAL A 552 21.72 32.30 2.95
N ARG A 553 20.83 32.25 1.97
CA ARG A 553 20.39 33.44 1.26
C ARG A 553 18.90 33.49 1.00
N ASP A 554 18.35 34.70 0.88
CA ASP A 554 16.95 34.95 0.53
C ASP A 554 15.98 34.09 1.38
N THR A 555 16.35 33.80 2.63
CA THR A 555 15.72 32.77 3.48
C THR A 555 15.09 33.42 4.71
N VAL A 556 13.92 32.92 5.12
CA VAL A 556 13.27 33.32 6.37
C VAL A 556 13.86 32.50 7.51
N VAL A 557 14.37 33.16 8.55
CA VAL A 557 14.97 32.50 9.72
C VAL A 557 14.22 32.93 10.98
N HIS A 558 13.48 32.00 11.58
CA HIS A 558 12.64 32.24 12.75
C HIS A 558 13.41 32.18 14.09
N GLN A 559 12.73 32.58 15.17
CA GLN A 559 13.26 32.91 16.51
C GLN A 559 14.19 31.90 17.23
N GLY A 560 14.45 30.71 16.71
CA GLY A 560 15.41 29.79 17.34
C GLY A 560 16.89 30.15 17.13
N ILE A 561 17.21 30.96 16.11
CA ILE A 561 18.59 31.33 15.77
C ILE A 561 18.79 32.81 16.08
N ASP A 562 19.85 33.11 16.83
CA ASP A 562 20.24 34.49 17.15
C ASP A 562 20.85 35.17 15.91
N PRO A 563 20.25 36.22 15.33
CA PRO A 563 20.90 36.98 14.26
C PRO A 563 22.18 37.68 14.73
N GLY A 564 22.36 37.90 16.04
CA GLY A 564 23.58 38.44 16.64
C GLY A 564 24.73 37.44 16.78
N ARG A 565 24.46 36.13 16.65
CA ARG A 565 25.47 35.06 16.57
C ARG A 565 24.90 33.83 15.85
N PRO A 566 24.67 33.90 14.53
CA PRO A 566 23.97 32.84 13.83
C PRO A 566 24.84 31.59 13.58
N TRP A 567 26.15 31.68 13.75
CA TRP A 567 27.11 30.58 13.54
C TRP A 567 27.83 30.23 14.84
N THR A 568 28.24 28.98 14.99
CA THR A 568 29.00 28.52 16.16
C THR A 568 30.23 27.71 15.76
N ASP A 569 31.21 27.66 16.65
CA ASP A 569 32.40 26.83 16.48
C ASP A 569 32.03 25.35 16.60
N MET A 570 32.75 24.48 15.90
CA MET A 570 32.60 23.04 16.10
C MET A 570 33.47 22.57 17.28
N THR A 571 34.72 23.04 17.29
CA THR A 571 35.65 22.94 18.41
C THR A 571 36.40 24.28 18.52
N PRO A 572 37.09 24.56 19.64
CA PRO A 572 37.89 25.79 19.76
C PRO A 572 38.94 25.97 18.65
N ASP A 573 39.48 24.87 18.11
CA ASP A 573 40.48 24.90 17.03
C ASP A 573 39.85 25.12 15.64
N TYR A 574 38.54 24.97 15.52
CA TYR A 574 37.78 25.12 14.28
C TYR A 574 36.67 26.15 14.47
N ALA A 575 37.10 27.41 14.55
CA ALA A 575 36.22 28.55 14.73
C ALA A 575 35.42 28.84 13.46
N TRP A 576 34.13 29.18 13.60
CA TRP A 576 33.27 29.45 12.44
C TRP A 576 33.76 30.64 11.59
N THR A 577 34.48 31.58 12.20
CA THR A 577 35.06 32.75 11.52
C THR A 577 36.19 32.39 10.55
N GLN A 578 36.74 31.18 10.63
CA GLN A 578 37.77 30.68 9.69
C GLN A 578 37.15 29.95 8.48
N ALA A 579 35.85 29.64 8.55
CA ALA A 579 35.11 28.99 7.48
C ALA A 579 34.63 29.99 6.42
N ARG A 580 34.20 29.47 5.27
CA ARG A 580 33.60 30.26 4.18
C ARG A 580 32.09 30.35 4.35
N PHE A 581 31.64 30.79 5.52
CA PHE A 581 30.22 31.00 5.82
C PHE A 581 29.78 32.39 5.36
N LYS A 582 28.64 32.47 4.68
CA LYS A 582 28.10 33.72 4.18
C LYS A 582 26.58 33.77 4.25
N GLU A 583 26.05 34.97 4.35
CA GLU A 583 24.63 35.24 4.36
C GLU A 583 24.27 36.35 3.35
N TYR A 584 23.04 36.32 2.82
CA TYR A 584 22.57 37.36 1.91
C TYR A 584 21.05 37.48 1.92
N HIS A 585 20.52 38.65 2.26
CA HIS A 585 19.07 38.93 2.21
C HIS A 585 18.21 37.94 3.02
N ASN A 586 18.73 37.40 4.11
CA ASN A 586 17.93 36.64 5.06
C ASN A 586 17.01 37.59 5.85
N SER A 587 15.79 37.15 6.14
CA SER A 587 14.86 37.89 6.97
C SER A 587 14.66 37.19 8.31
N TYR A 588 14.76 37.96 9.40
CA TYR A 588 14.52 37.51 10.77
C TYR A 588 13.25 38.19 11.29
N PRO A 589 12.05 37.66 10.99
CA PRO A 589 10.79 38.35 11.29
C PRO A 589 10.48 38.47 12.79
N ASP A 590 11.06 37.57 13.60
CA ASP A 590 10.72 37.42 15.02
C ASP A 590 11.66 38.23 15.95
N THR A 591 12.57 39.05 15.41
CA THR A 591 13.47 39.88 16.21
C THR A 591 13.04 41.35 16.18
N ASP A 592 13.14 42.00 17.35
CA ASP A 592 12.76 43.41 17.48
C ASP A 592 13.75 44.27 16.65
N ARG A 593 13.25 44.83 15.53
CA ARG A 593 14.05 45.41 14.44
C ARG A 593 14.93 46.60 14.85
N THR A 594 14.83 47.06 16.09
CA THR A 594 15.54 48.24 16.60
C THR A 594 16.94 47.96 17.15
N SER A 595 17.39 46.70 17.28
CA SER A 595 18.69 46.40 17.93
C SER A 595 19.57 45.29 17.32
N SER A 596 19.13 44.54 16.33
CA SER A 596 19.86 43.33 15.87
C SER A 596 19.99 43.29 14.34
N SER A 597 20.97 44.03 13.80
CA SER A 597 21.48 43.72 12.47
C SER A 597 22.15 42.34 12.51
N PRO A 598 21.94 41.47 11.51
CA PRO A 598 22.66 40.19 11.43
C PRO A 598 24.18 40.41 11.55
N SER A 599 24.83 39.73 12.48
CA SER A 599 26.29 39.82 12.69
C SER A 599 27.08 38.80 11.86
N GLY A 600 26.37 37.85 11.22
CA GLY A 600 26.98 36.87 10.34
C GLY A 600 27.56 37.51 9.07
N PRO A 601 28.47 36.81 8.34
CA PRO A 601 29.21 37.41 7.24
C PRO A 601 28.30 37.72 6.03
N GLN A 602 27.88 38.98 5.88
CA GLN A 602 26.99 39.40 4.80
C GLN A 602 27.72 39.55 3.46
N MET A 603 27.11 39.05 2.38
CA MET A 603 27.59 39.28 1.01
C MET A 603 27.10 40.62 0.46
N SER A 604 27.91 41.21 -0.42
CA SER A 604 27.45 42.28 -1.31
C SER A 604 26.59 41.71 -2.45
N ASP A 605 25.76 42.54 -3.08
CA ASP A 605 24.99 42.14 -4.28
C ASP A 605 25.89 41.60 -5.40
N THR A 606 27.09 42.18 -5.53
CA THR A 606 28.08 41.75 -6.54
C THR A 606 28.61 40.35 -6.24
N ASP A 607 28.94 40.07 -4.96
CA ASP A 607 29.37 38.73 -4.56
C ASP A 607 28.20 37.74 -4.68
N ALA A 608 27.00 38.12 -4.26
CA ALA A 608 25.83 37.25 -4.25
C ALA A 608 25.39 36.79 -5.64
N ALA A 609 25.72 37.53 -6.70
CA ALA A 609 25.49 37.11 -8.09
C ALA A 609 26.23 35.80 -8.46
N ASP A 610 27.31 35.49 -7.73
CA ASP A 610 28.15 34.31 -7.92
C ASP A 610 27.73 33.10 -7.06
N TYR A 611 26.75 33.28 -6.15
CA TYR A 611 26.26 32.26 -5.22
C TYR A 611 24.77 31.97 -5.41
N THR A 612 24.36 31.64 -6.65
CA THR A 612 22.99 31.23 -6.99
C THR A 612 22.88 29.72 -7.15
N ALA A 613 21.66 29.18 -7.04
CA ALA A 613 21.39 27.76 -7.30
C ALA A 613 21.92 27.33 -8.68
N GLN A 614 21.69 28.15 -9.72
CA GLN A 614 22.17 27.92 -11.07
C GLN A 614 23.71 27.84 -11.12
N LYS A 615 24.44 28.68 -10.37
CA LYS A 615 25.91 28.65 -10.35
C LYS A 615 26.47 27.45 -9.60
N TYR A 616 25.83 27.04 -8.50
CA TYR A 616 26.20 25.85 -7.74
C TYR A 616 26.02 24.58 -8.56
N LEU A 617 24.90 24.47 -9.28
CA LEU A 617 24.50 23.28 -10.02
C LEU A 617 24.99 23.28 -11.47
N ALA A 618 25.62 24.38 -11.92
CA ALA A 618 26.20 24.45 -13.25
C ALA A 618 27.27 23.37 -13.47
N GLY A 619 27.29 22.83 -14.67
CA GLY A 619 28.35 21.96 -15.18
C GLY A 619 28.45 22.10 -16.70
N THR A 620 29.42 21.41 -17.30
CA THR A 620 29.60 21.42 -18.76
C THR A 620 28.68 20.43 -19.48
N ASP A 621 27.77 19.80 -18.75
CA ASP A 621 26.96 18.65 -19.18
C ASP A 621 25.48 18.99 -19.39
N GLY A 622 25.11 20.27 -19.30
CA GLY A 622 23.76 20.73 -19.61
C GLY A 622 22.70 20.41 -18.54
N TRP A 623 23.08 19.84 -17.39
CA TRP A 623 22.14 19.63 -16.29
C TRP A 623 21.71 20.98 -15.70
N ALA A 624 20.42 21.30 -15.85
CA ALA A 624 19.82 22.56 -15.44
C ALA A 624 18.52 22.29 -14.67
N PRO A 625 18.59 21.78 -13.43
CA PRO A 625 17.41 21.37 -12.65
C PRO A 625 16.66 22.55 -12.03
N VAL A 626 17.18 23.78 -12.12
CA VAL A 626 16.58 24.96 -11.51
C VAL A 626 15.57 25.58 -12.47
N PHE A 627 14.30 25.52 -12.09
CA PHE A 627 13.14 26.07 -12.81
C PHE A 627 12.51 27.26 -12.08
#